data_AF-A0A8C3SJ20-F1
#
_entry.id   AF-A0A8C3SJ20-F1
#
_cell.length_a   1.000
_cell.length_b   1.000
_cell.length_c   1.000
_cell.angle_alpha   90.00
_cell.angle_beta   90.00
_cell.angle_gamma   90.00
#
_symmetry.space_group_name_H-M   'P 1'
#
loop_
_entity.id
_entity.type
_entity.pdbx_description
1 polymer ?
#
loop_
_entity_poly.entity_id
_entity_poly.type
_entity_poly.pdbx_seq_one_letter_code
_entity_poly.pdbx_strand_id
1 'polypeptide(L)'
;EVRGASYQQFVRQHVDHPKTSAPNDRVYCNVLMQRRGLTQRRCKPINTFIHAPTGQLRAICVREGRPVGGNLYDSNRSFSVTTCRVLPGSRPPNCRYRAATGVTKVRVACVRRLPVHLEPTYLP
;
A
#
# COMPACT_ATOMS: atom_id res chain seq x y z
N GLU A 1 -8.93 -11.97 -12.09
CA GLU A 1 -9.80 -10.77 -12.16
C GLU A 1 -10.05 -10.24 -10.75
N VAL A 2 -9.60 -9.03 -10.41
CA VAL A 2 -9.95 -8.40 -9.12
C VAL A 2 -11.24 -7.61 -9.35
N ARG A 3 -12.39 -8.26 -9.16
CA ARG A 3 -13.70 -7.58 -9.15
C ARG A 3 -13.69 -6.49 -8.07
N GLY A 4 -13.89 -5.23 -8.47
CA GLY A 4 -14.30 -4.14 -7.57
C GLY A 4 -13.20 -3.22 -6.98
N ALA A 5 -11.94 -3.33 -7.40
CA ALA A 5 -10.89 -2.42 -6.91
C ALA A 5 -10.96 -1.04 -7.60
N SER A 6 -11.28 0.01 -6.84
CA SER A 6 -11.33 1.40 -7.35
C SER A 6 -10.08 2.20 -6.97
N TYR A 7 -9.83 3.30 -7.69
CA TYR A 7 -8.76 4.24 -7.34
C TYR A 7 -8.91 4.80 -5.91
N GLN A 8 -10.14 5.08 -5.48
CA GLN A 8 -10.40 5.55 -4.11
C GLN A 8 -10.03 4.49 -3.07
N GLN A 9 -10.34 3.21 -3.35
CA GLN A 9 -9.92 2.12 -2.49
C GLN A 9 -8.39 1.96 -2.48
N PHE A 10 -7.72 2.11 -3.63
CA PHE A 10 -6.26 2.11 -3.69
C PHE A 10 -5.68 3.22 -2.80
N VAL A 11 -6.15 4.46 -2.93
CA VAL A 11 -5.67 5.60 -2.12
C VAL A 11 -5.88 5.34 -0.64
N ARG A 12 -7.10 4.94 -0.24
CA ARG A 12 -7.43 4.61 1.15
C ARG A 12 -6.51 3.53 1.73
N GLN A 13 -6.21 2.49 0.96
CA GLN A 13 -5.45 1.35 1.46
C GLN A 13 -3.93 1.54 1.39
N HIS A 14 -3.43 2.33 0.44
CA HIS A 14 -2.01 2.31 0.08
C HIS A 14 -1.31 3.67 0.11
N VAL A 15 -2.01 4.78 0.34
CA VAL A 15 -1.38 6.11 0.32
C VAL A 15 -1.44 6.75 1.69
N ASP A 16 -0.31 7.23 2.19
CA ASP A 16 -0.20 7.99 3.44
C ASP A 16 0.84 9.10 3.27
N HIS A 17 0.39 10.25 2.77
CA HIS A 17 1.23 11.39 2.46
C HIS A 17 0.58 12.72 2.86
N PRO A 18 1.23 13.55 3.70
CA PRO A 18 2.48 13.26 4.41
C PRO A 18 2.34 12.03 5.34
N LYS A 19 3.46 11.39 5.69
CA LYS A 19 3.46 10.20 6.56
C LYS A 19 2.83 10.59 7.91
N THR A 20 1.84 9.82 8.36
CA THR A 20 1.21 9.98 9.66
C THR A 20 2.26 9.76 10.76
N SER A 21 2.40 10.73 11.67
CA SER A 21 3.30 10.60 12.82
C SER A 21 2.79 9.55 13.80
N ALA A 22 3.71 8.74 14.34
CA ALA A 22 3.44 7.74 15.36
C ALA A 22 4.71 7.51 16.20
N PRO A 23 4.59 6.99 17.44
CA PRO A 23 5.75 6.72 18.30
C PRO A 23 6.82 5.80 17.69
N ASN A 24 6.41 4.87 16.83
CA ASN A 24 7.29 4.00 16.03
C ASN A 24 6.49 3.35 14.89
N ASP A 25 7.19 2.71 13.95
CA ASP A 25 6.55 2.12 12.76
C ASP A 25 5.60 0.95 13.09
N ARG A 26 5.83 0.23 14.19
CA ARG A 26 4.91 -0.83 14.66
C ARG A 26 3.57 -0.22 15.07
N VAL A 27 3.60 0.85 15.88
CA VAL A 27 2.39 1.58 16.30
C VAL A 27 1.73 2.24 15.10
N TYR A 28 2.51 2.82 14.18
CA TYR A 28 2.02 3.32 12.90
C TYR A 28 1.19 2.26 12.17
N CYS A 29 1.72 1.05 11.98
CA CYS A 29 1.00 -0.01 11.29
C CYS A 29 -0.28 -0.42 12.03
N ASN A 30 -0.25 -0.62 13.34
CA ASN A 30 -1.45 -0.98 14.10
C ASN A 30 -2.56 0.06 13.94
N VAL A 31 -2.20 1.35 14.10
CA VAL A 31 -3.15 2.47 14.00
C VAL A 31 -3.67 2.62 12.58
N LEU A 32 -2.79 2.64 11.58
CA LEU A 32 -3.21 2.95 10.22
C LEU A 32 -3.95 1.80 9.56
N MET A 33 -3.56 0.55 9.81
CA MET A 33 -4.33 -0.61 9.34
C MET A 33 -5.78 -0.55 9.85
N GLN A 34 -5.98 -0.17 11.11
CA GLN A 34 -7.32 0.01 11.68
C GLN A 34 -8.06 1.21 11.07
N ARG A 35 -7.43 2.40 11.05
CA ARG A 35 -8.03 3.63 10.50
C ARG A 35 -8.41 3.48 9.03
N ARG A 36 -7.65 2.70 8.26
CA ARG A 36 -7.95 2.41 6.86
C ARG A 36 -8.92 1.25 6.68
N GLY A 37 -9.53 0.73 7.75
CA GLY A 37 -10.53 -0.35 7.68
C GLY A 37 -9.99 -1.69 7.19
N LEU A 38 -8.69 -1.94 7.37
CA LEU A 38 -8.00 -3.15 6.91
C LEU A 38 -8.01 -4.29 7.95
N THR A 39 -8.70 -4.08 9.08
CA THR A 39 -8.76 -5.00 10.22
C THR A 39 -10.18 -5.42 10.61
N GLN A 40 -11.22 -4.90 9.92
CA GLN A 40 -12.62 -5.05 10.33
C GLN A 40 -13.12 -6.50 10.32
N ARG A 41 -13.06 -7.17 9.17
CA ARG A 41 -13.52 -8.57 9.02
C ARG A 41 -12.43 -9.59 9.31
N ARG A 42 -11.20 -9.24 8.97
CA ARG A 42 -9.97 -10.02 9.19
C ARG A 42 -8.80 -9.07 9.28
N CYS A 43 -7.73 -9.48 9.95
CA CYS A 43 -6.46 -8.76 9.87
C CYS A 43 -5.89 -8.96 8.47
N LYS A 44 -5.86 -7.91 7.63
CA LYS A 44 -5.24 -8.00 6.30
C LYS A 44 -3.77 -8.45 6.47
N PRO A 45 -3.32 -9.55 5.83
CA PRO A 45 -2.02 -10.14 6.14
C PRO A 45 -0.82 -9.25 5.85
N ILE A 46 -0.85 -8.55 4.71
CA ILE A 46 0.18 -7.61 4.30
C ILE A 46 -0.45 -6.38 3.67
N ASN A 47 0.11 -5.20 3.95
CA ASN A 47 -0.26 -3.96 3.29
C ASN A 47 0.93 -3.01 3.26
N THR A 48 1.15 -2.35 2.13
CA THR A 48 2.16 -1.30 2.00
C THR A 48 1.47 0.05 1.95
N PHE A 49 1.96 1.00 2.75
CA PHE A 49 1.65 2.42 2.65
C PHE A 49 2.79 3.15 1.93
N ILE A 50 2.44 3.94 0.94
CA ILE A 50 3.35 4.74 0.12
C ILE A 50 3.27 6.20 0.58
N HIS A 51 4.43 6.78 0.87
CA HIS A 51 4.57 8.12 1.40
C HIS A 51 4.82 9.16 0.31
N ALA A 52 3.95 9.19 -0.71
CA ALA A 52 4.05 10.11 -1.82
C ALA A 52 2.68 10.71 -2.20
N PRO A 53 2.65 11.91 -2.81
CA PRO A 53 1.42 12.48 -3.35
C PRO A 53 0.78 11.55 -4.37
N THR A 54 -0.54 11.48 -4.36
CA THR A 54 -1.32 10.64 -5.28
C THR A 54 -1.06 10.93 -6.75
N GLY A 55 -0.69 12.18 -7.10
CA GLY A 55 -0.29 12.57 -8.45
C GLY A 55 0.92 11.78 -8.97
N GLN A 56 1.90 11.49 -8.11
CA GLN A 56 3.05 10.68 -8.49
C GLN A 56 2.67 9.22 -8.75
N LEU A 57 1.73 8.67 -7.97
CA LEU A 57 1.23 7.30 -8.17
C LEU A 57 0.36 7.18 -9.42
N ARG A 58 -0.43 8.21 -9.75
CA ARG A 58 -1.15 8.29 -11.03
C ARG A 58 -0.19 8.34 -12.20
N ALA A 59 0.94 9.05 -12.06
CA ALA A 59 1.93 9.17 -13.13
C ALA A 59 2.52 7.81 -13.54
N ILE A 60 2.59 6.82 -12.63
CA ILE A 60 3.03 5.45 -12.95
C ILE A 60 2.17 4.85 -14.09
N CYS A 61 0.86 5.09 -14.06
CA CYS A 61 -0.08 4.58 -15.06
C CYS A 61 -0.14 5.39 -16.37
N VAL A 62 0.67 6.45 -16.51
CA VAL A 62 0.60 7.39 -17.64
C VAL A 62 1.94 7.57 -18.32
N ARG A 63 2.98 7.96 -17.56
CA ARG A 63 4.28 8.37 -18.12
C ARG A 63 5.51 7.98 -17.28
N GLU A 64 5.32 7.65 -16.00
CA GLU A 64 6.41 7.35 -15.05
C GLU A 64 6.46 5.87 -14.62
N GLY A 65 5.83 4.99 -15.40
CA GLY A 65 5.89 3.55 -15.17
C GLY A 65 6.28 2.79 -16.43
N ARG A 66 6.89 1.62 -16.22
CA ARG A 66 7.22 0.65 -17.26
C ARG A 66 6.16 -0.45 -17.27
N PRO A 67 5.49 -0.73 -18.41
CA PRO A 67 4.56 -1.84 -18.49
C PRO A 67 5.31 -3.17 -18.32
N VAL A 68 4.74 -4.08 -17.53
CA VAL A 68 5.33 -5.42 -17.30
C VAL A 68 4.46 -6.57 -17.84
N GLY A 69 3.24 -6.26 -18.26
CA GLY A 69 2.29 -7.24 -18.82
C GLY A 69 0.87 -6.99 -18.32
N GLY A 70 -0.11 -7.26 -19.18
CA GLY A 70 -1.52 -6.98 -18.89
C GLY A 70 -1.72 -5.51 -18.51
N ASN A 71 -2.26 -5.27 -17.32
CA ASN A 71 -2.47 -3.92 -16.78
C ASN A 71 -1.49 -3.54 -15.67
N LEU A 72 -0.37 -4.26 -15.53
CA LEU A 72 0.63 -4.05 -14.49
C LEU A 72 1.75 -3.10 -14.97
N TYR A 73 2.17 -2.22 -14.07
CA TYR A 73 3.22 -1.22 -14.29
C TYR A 73 4.19 -1.18 -13.11
N ASP A 74 5.48 -1.24 -13.40
CA ASP A 74 6.54 -0.94 -12.43
C ASP A 74 6.82 0.55 -12.41
N SER A 75 6.98 1.13 -11.22
CA SER A 75 7.40 2.53 -11.12
C SER A 75 8.84 2.72 -11.59
N ASN A 76 9.10 3.77 -12.36
CA ASN A 76 10.46 4.10 -12.77
C ASN A 76 11.29 4.61 -11.58
N ARG A 77 10.66 5.35 -10.68
CA ARG A 77 11.25 5.88 -9.45
C ARG A 77 10.93 5.02 -8.23
N SER A 78 11.76 5.13 -7.21
CA SER A 78 11.51 4.53 -5.90
C SER A 78 10.68 5.46 -5.02
N PHE A 79 9.91 4.89 -4.11
CA PHE A 79 9.08 5.60 -3.15
C PHE A 79 9.46 5.20 -1.72
N SER A 80 9.38 6.16 -0.79
CA SER A 80 9.39 5.85 0.63
C SER A 80 8.10 5.10 0.98
N VAL A 81 8.24 3.97 1.66
CA VAL A 81 7.15 3.07 1.99
C VAL A 81 7.26 2.52 3.42
N THR A 82 6.11 2.12 3.96
CA THR A 82 6.02 1.30 5.18
C THR A 82 5.18 0.05 4.87
N THR A 83 5.79 -1.13 4.97
CA THR A 83 5.10 -2.43 4.83
C THR A 83 4.69 -2.96 6.19
N CYS A 84 3.39 -3.14 6.39
CA CYS A 84 2.79 -3.75 7.56
C CYS A 84 2.51 -5.23 7.30
N ARG A 85 3.06 -6.12 8.14
CA ARG A 85 2.80 -7.56 8.09
C ARG A 85 2.17 -8.02 9.39
N VAL A 86 1.06 -8.73 9.31
CA VAL A 86 0.34 -9.22 10.50
C VAL A 86 1.23 -10.17 11.31
N LEU A 87 1.15 -10.10 12.63
CA LEU A 87 1.80 -11.07 13.52
C LEU A 87 1.00 -12.37 13.59
N PRO A 88 1.66 -13.54 13.67
CA PRO A 88 0.98 -14.83 13.88
C PRO A 88 -0.01 -14.77 15.04
N GLY A 89 -1.17 -15.41 14.88
CA GLY A 89 -2.22 -15.44 15.91
C GLY A 89 -3.06 -14.18 16.05
N SER A 90 -2.73 -13.08 15.36
CA SER A 90 -3.55 -11.86 15.42
C SER A 90 -4.92 -12.06 14.80
N ARG A 91 -5.97 -11.62 15.50
CA ARG A 91 -7.37 -11.67 15.04
C ARG A 91 -8.08 -10.37 15.40
N PRO A 92 -9.12 -9.96 14.64
CA PRO A 92 -9.97 -8.85 15.06
C PRO A 92 -10.55 -9.09 16.46
N PRO A 93 -10.73 -8.05 17.30
CA PRO A 93 -10.45 -6.63 17.03
C PRO A 93 -8.97 -6.23 17.20
N ASN A 94 -8.13 -7.12 17.73
CA ASN A 94 -6.75 -6.83 18.16
C ASN A 94 -5.70 -7.23 17.12
N CYS A 95 -5.79 -6.68 15.91
CA CYS A 95 -4.81 -6.95 14.85
C CYS A 95 -3.46 -6.28 15.15
N ARG A 96 -2.42 -7.09 15.38
CA ARG A 96 -1.05 -6.61 15.61
C ARG A 96 -0.19 -6.82 14.38
N TYR A 97 0.66 -5.83 14.10
CA TYR A 97 1.51 -5.80 12.92
C TYR A 97 2.96 -5.58 13.31
N ARG A 98 3.88 -6.18 12.55
CA ARG A 98 5.26 -5.71 12.42
C ARG A 98 5.35 -4.75 11.23
N ALA A 99 6.33 -3.87 11.27
CA ALA A 99 6.56 -2.87 10.24
C ALA A 99 7.97 -3.03 9.66
N ALA A 100 8.10 -2.77 8.37
CA ALA A 100 9.37 -2.55 7.70
C ALA A 100 9.26 -1.26 6.88
N THR A 101 10.27 -0.40 6.95
CA THR A 101 10.31 0.86 6.20
C THR A 101 11.45 0.82 5.20
N GLY A 102 11.28 1.48 4.06
CA GLY A 102 12.35 1.55 3.08
C GLY A 102 12.01 2.45 1.92
N VAL A 103 12.94 2.54 0.97
CA VAL A 103 12.75 3.23 -0.30
C VAL A 103 12.88 2.21 -1.41
N THR A 104 11.80 1.95 -2.14
CA THR A 104 11.79 0.90 -3.17
C THR A 104 10.83 1.23 -4.31
N LYS A 105 11.01 0.57 -5.45
CA LYS A 105 10.07 0.62 -6.57
C LYS A 105 8.81 -0.16 -6.22
N VAL A 106 7.68 0.26 -6.78
CA VAL A 106 6.39 -0.36 -6.55
C VAL A 106 5.80 -0.84 -7.87
N ARG A 107 5.03 -1.92 -7.80
CA ARG A 107 4.26 -2.44 -8.94
C ARG A 107 2.78 -2.23 -8.69
N VAL A 108 2.09 -1.60 -9.64
CA VAL A 108 0.65 -1.31 -9.54
C VAL A 108 -0.09 -1.89 -10.73
N ALA A 109 -1.34 -2.29 -10.51
CA ALA A 109 -2.28 -2.53 -11.59
C ALA A 109 -3.03 -1.23 -11.91
N CYS A 110 -3.11 -0.88 -13.19
CA CYS A 110 -3.75 0.33 -13.67
C CYS A 110 -5.05 0.01 -14.41
N VAL A 111 -6.09 0.82 -14.24
CA VAL A 111 -7.32 0.77 -15.03
C VAL A 111 -7.67 2.20 -15.41
N ARG A 112 -7.91 2.45 -16.70
CA ARG A 112 -8.21 3.79 -17.23
C ARG A 112 -7.23 4.87 -16.70
N ARG A 113 -5.92 4.57 -16.77
CA ARG A 113 -4.82 5.45 -16.31
C ARG A 113 -4.80 5.75 -14.81
N LEU A 114 -5.49 4.97 -13.98
CA LEU A 114 -5.50 5.11 -12.52
C LEU A 114 -5.03 3.83 -11.84
N PRO A 115 -4.21 3.91 -10.77
CA PRO A 115 -3.80 2.72 -10.02
C PRO A 115 -4.98 2.20 -9.20
N VAL A 116 -5.28 0.91 -9.33
CA VAL A 116 -6.39 0.25 -8.62
C VAL A 116 -5.91 -0.85 -7.68
N HIS A 117 -4.71 -1.38 -7.90
CA HIS A 117 -4.10 -2.41 -7.06
C HIS A 117 -2.62 -2.11 -6.84
N LEU A 118 -2.11 -2.47 -5.66
CA LEU A 118 -0.69 -2.45 -5.34
C LEU A 118 -0.26 -3.90 -5.09
N GLU A 119 0.73 -4.37 -5.85
CA GLU A 119 1.35 -5.66 -5.58
C GLU A 119 2.10 -5.60 -4.24
N PRO A 120 2.07 -6.67 -3.44
CA PRO A 120 2.75 -6.69 -2.14
C PRO A 120 4.23 -6.33 -2.26
N THR A 121 4.68 -5.38 -1.43
CA THR A 121 6.08 -4.97 -1.36
C THR A 121 6.79 -5.72 -0.26
N TYR A 122 7.83 -6.49 -0.60
CA TYR A 122 8.63 -7.21 0.38
C TYR A 122 9.92 -6.45 0.64
N LEU A 123 9.95 -5.73 1.74
CA LEU A 123 11.18 -5.16 2.26
C LEU A 123 11.95 -6.24 3.06
N PRO A 124 13.30 -6.21 2.99
CA PRO A 124 14.15 -7.01 3.86
C PRO A 124 13.86 -6.71 5.34
#